data_AF-X1AGJ6-F1
#
_entry.id   AF-X1AGJ6-F1
#
_cell.length_a   1.000
_cell.length_b   1.000
_cell.length_c   1.000
_cell.angle_alpha   90.00
_cell.angle_beta   90.00
_cell.angle_gamma   90.00
#
_symmetry.space_group_name_H-M   'P 1'
#
loop_
_entity.id
_entity.type
_entity.pdbx_description
1 polymer ?
#
loop_
_entity_poly.entity_id
_entity_poly.type
_entity_poly.pdbx_seq_one_letter_code
_entity_poly.pdbx_strand_id
1 'polypeptide(L)'
;MSSENLTLINWIRDNQEELVKLIQDSGIEGKLLTTKEEYLKLIKNKPPSTINIKVLCGIKGHKHWITRPNNLHEGHWCPQCANESFIKYTYDECKNLAKQIGKHVSGIPGSILTSKDTYLKLINNKSPSKIILEWKCGIKSHKPWRARVSAIQQGHWCPECSKGLYEEICRWYFEKIFKSEFPTTLIKNILPNYKGKMHFDGFAILNLDNSVIKLAFEYNGIQHYEFPNYLHKNTKK
;
A
#
# COMPACT_ATOMS: atom_id res chain seq x y z
N MET A 1 -28.30 8.19 -16.55
CA MET A 1 -27.97 9.60 -16.22
C MET A 1 -29.21 10.19 -15.58
N SER A 2 -29.14 10.67 -14.34
CA SER A 2 -30.27 11.30 -13.65
C SER A 2 -30.70 12.59 -14.35
N SER A 3 -31.98 12.96 -14.25
CA SER A 3 -32.55 14.21 -14.82
C SER A 3 -31.82 15.48 -14.35
N GLU A 4 -31.21 15.44 -13.17
CA GLU A 4 -30.37 16.50 -12.59
C GLU A 4 -29.08 16.77 -13.39
N ASN A 5 -28.49 15.74 -14.02
CA ASN A 5 -27.28 15.93 -14.83
C ASN A 5 -27.58 16.67 -16.16
N LEU A 6 -28.76 16.43 -16.76
CA LEU A 6 -29.15 17.08 -18.01
C LEU A 6 -29.49 18.57 -17.83
N THR A 7 -30.06 18.94 -16.68
CA THR A 7 -30.35 20.34 -16.32
C THR A 7 -29.07 21.11 -16.01
N LEU A 8 -28.14 20.52 -15.26
CA LEU A 8 -26.83 21.10 -14.98
C LEU A 8 -26.01 21.33 -16.25
N ILE A 9 -26.00 20.37 -17.18
CA ILE A 9 -25.28 20.47 -18.45
C ILE A 9 -25.85 21.60 -19.33
N ASN A 10 -27.17 21.71 -19.45
CA ASN A 10 -27.79 22.79 -20.23
C ASN A 10 -27.54 24.18 -19.62
N TRP A 11 -27.33 24.26 -18.31
CA TRP A 11 -27.08 25.52 -17.62
C TRP A 11 -25.61 25.99 -17.65
N ILE A 12 -24.65 25.06 -17.56
CA ILE A 12 -23.20 25.33 -17.79
C ILE A 12 -22.93 25.81 -19.22
N ARG A 13 -23.77 25.40 -20.18
CA ARG A 13 -23.74 25.92 -21.56
C ARG A 13 -23.96 27.44 -21.59
N ASP A 14 -24.82 27.93 -20.71
CA ASP A 14 -25.35 29.29 -20.76
C ASP A 14 -24.62 30.24 -19.79
N ASN A 15 -23.81 29.72 -18.85
CA ASN A 15 -23.10 30.51 -17.83
C ASN A 15 -21.61 30.12 -17.68
N GLN A 16 -20.70 30.98 -18.13
CA GLN A 16 -19.24 30.79 -17.92
C GLN A 16 -18.79 31.16 -16.51
N GLU A 17 -19.52 32.03 -15.81
CA GLU A 17 -19.22 32.46 -14.43
C GLU A 17 -19.29 31.28 -13.44
N GLU A 18 -20.16 30.33 -13.73
CA GLU A 18 -20.30 29.03 -13.06
C GLU A 18 -19.07 28.14 -13.19
N LEU A 19 -18.41 28.13 -14.35
CA LEU A 19 -17.13 27.43 -14.55
C LEU A 19 -16.02 28.03 -13.68
N VAL A 20 -16.03 29.37 -13.50
CA VAL A 20 -15.08 30.06 -12.62
C VAL A 20 -15.34 29.68 -11.17
N LYS A 21 -16.60 29.61 -10.75
CA LYS A 21 -16.99 29.17 -9.41
C LYS A 21 -16.63 27.72 -9.15
N LEU A 22 -16.86 26.82 -10.11
CA LEU A 22 -16.43 25.42 -10.04
C LEU A 22 -14.92 25.29 -9.88
N ILE A 23 -14.14 26.13 -10.58
CA ILE A 23 -12.67 26.19 -10.47
C ILE A 23 -12.24 26.69 -9.09
N GLN A 24 -12.98 27.62 -8.48
CA GLN A 24 -12.73 28.11 -7.13
C GLN A 24 -13.08 27.06 -6.05
N ASP A 25 -14.15 26.30 -6.25
CA ASP A 25 -14.63 25.29 -5.29
C ASP A 25 -13.86 23.96 -5.38
N SER A 26 -13.16 23.70 -6.49
CA SER A 26 -12.41 22.45 -6.72
C SER A 26 -11.03 22.37 -6.03
N GLY A 27 -10.64 23.39 -5.23
CA GLY A 27 -9.38 23.36 -4.49
C GLY A 27 -8.79 24.73 -4.16
N ILE A 28 -7.52 24.93 -4.50
CA ILE A 28 -6.79 26.22 -4.34
C ILE A 28 -7.22 27.15 -5.46
N GLU A 29 -7.38 28.44 -5.17
CA GLU A 29 -7.82 29.47 -6.13
C GLU A 29 -7.10 29.32 -7.49
N GLY A 30 -7.88 29.17 -8.56
CA GLY A 30 -7.40 28.94 -9.92
C GLY A 30 -7.98 29.92 -10.93
N LYS A 31 -7.44 29.92 -12.15
CA LYS A 31 -7.88 30.79 -13.25
C LYS A 31 -8.29 29.96 -14.46
N LEU A 32 -9.46 30.26 -15.02
CA LEU A 32 -9.85 29.80 -16.36
C LEU A 32 -9.08 30.63 -17.39
N LEU A 33 -8.26 29.97 -18.21
CA LEU A 33 -7.51 30.63 -19.28
C LEU A 33 -8.25 30.59 -20.62
N THR A 34 -9.19 29.66 -20.80
CA THR A 34 -10.05 29.65 -22.00
C THR A 34 -11.01 30.83 -21.96
N THR A 35 -10.92 31.70 -22.96
CA THR A 35 -11.77 32.90 -23.04
C THR A 35 -13.21 32.54 -23.41
N LYS A 36 -14.14 33.48 -23.18
CA LYS A 36 -15.55 33.32 -23.57
C LYS A 36 -15.71 33.00 -25.06
N GLU A 37 -15.00 33.74 -25.90
CA GLU A 37 -15.05 33.59 -27.36
C GLU A 37 -14.49 32.24 -27.83
N GLU A 38 -13.39 31.78 -27.21
CA GLU A 38 -12.83 30.45 -27.47
C GLU A 38 -13.80 29.34 -27.05
N TYR A 39 -14.38 29.47 -25.86
CA TYR A 39 -15.34 28.51 -25.34
C TYR A 39 -16.59 28.39 -26.24
N LEU A 40 -17.16 29.51 -26.67
CA LEU A 40 -18.31 29.55 -27.58
C LEU A 40 -18.00 28.95 -28.96
N LYS A 41 -16.74 29.04 -29.44
CA LYS A 41 -16.32 28.35 -30.66
C LYS A 41 -16.25 26.83 -30.47
N LEU A 42 -15.79 26.37 -29.30
CA LEU A 42 -15.61 24.95 -28.99
C LEU A 42 -16.93 24.22 -28.76
N ILE A 43 -17.95 24.90 -28.23
CA ILE A 43 -19.23 24.29 -27.84
C ILE A 43 -20.13 23.93 -29.02
N LYS A 44 -19.87 24.50 -30.21
CA LYS A 44 -20.78 24.57 -31.36
C LYS A 44 -21.58 23.29 -31.68
N ASN A 45 -21.08 22.09 -31.35
CA ASN A 45 -21.80 20.82 -31.48
C ASN A 45 -21.40 19.78 -30.40
N LYS A 46 -20.92 20.19 -29.23
CA LYS A 46 -20.42 19.28 -28.18
C LYS A 46 -21.03 19.62 -26.82
N PRO A 47 -21.33 18.61 -25.98
CA PRO A 47 -21.83 18.88 -24.64
C PRO A 47 -20.76 19.62 -23.82
N PRO A 48 -21.14 20.69 -23.08
CA PRO A 48 -20.23 21.53 -22.30
C PRO A 48 -19.27 20.74 -21.40
N SER A 49 -19.79 19.67 -20.78
CA SER A 49 -19.04 18.77 -19.89
C SER A 49 -17.86 18.06 -20.54
N THR A 50 -17.82 18.01 -21.88
CA THR A 50 -16.77 17.33 -22.67
C THR A 50 -15.79 18.28 -23.33
N ILE A 51 -16.02 19.58 -23.22
CA ILE A 51 -15.16 20.61 -23.81
C ILE A 51 -13.82 20.64 -23.09
N ASN A 52 -12.73 20.64 -23.86
CA ASN A 52 -11.40 20.83 -23.29
C ASN A 52 -11.20 22.32 -23.00
N ILE A 53 -11.05 22.65 -21.73
CA ILE A 53 -10.76 23.99 -21.23
C ILE A 53 -9.35 24.04 -20.65
N LYS A 54 -8.71 25.20 -20.77
CA LYS A 54 -7.38 25.48 -20.20
C LYS A 54 -7.54 26.19 -18.87
N VAL A 55 -6.90 25.66 -17.84
CA VAL A 55 -6.98 26.13 -16.46
C VAL A 55 -5.60 26.24 -15.84
N LEU A 56 -5.45 27.14 -14.88
CA LEU A 56 -4.21 27.42 -14.15
C LEU A 56 -4.47 27.39 -12.64
N CYS A 57 -3.56 26.75 -11.90
CA CYS A 57 -3.61 26.71 -10.44
C CYS A 57 -2.94 27.98 -9.88
N GLY A 58 -3.43 28.49 -8.75
CA GLY A 58 -2.85 29.65 -8.07
C GLY A 58 -1.48 29.39 -7.43
N ILE A 59 -1.04 28.13 -7.32
CA ILE A 59 0.31 27.82 -6.83
C ILE A 59 1.37 28.32 -7.82
N LYS A 60 2.28 29.17 -7.32
CA LYS A 60 3.38 29.73 -8.11
C LYS A 60 4.26 28.61 -8.68
N GLY A 61 4.49 28.65 -10.00
CA GLY A 61 5.32 27.67 -10.72
C GLY A 61 4.55 26.50 -11.31
N HIS A 62 3.28 26.30 -10.93
CA HIS A 62 2.42 25.31 -11.58
C HIS A 62 2.08 25.78 -13.00
N LYS A 63 2.34 24.91 -13.99
CA LYS A 63 1.93 25.13 -15.39
C LYS A 63 0.42 24.98 -15.55
N HIS A 64 -0.15 25.68 -16.52
CA HIS A 64 -1.55 25.48 -16.92
C HIS A 64 -1.75 24.06 -17.48
N TRP A 65 -2.94 23.50 -17.34
CA TRP A 65 -3.31 22.22 -17.93
C TRP A 65 -4.62 22.30 -18.69
N ILE A 66 -4.89 21.27 -19.50
CA ILE A 66 -6.14 21.11 -20.23
C ILE A 66 -6.97 20.04 -19.52
N THR A 67 -8.23 20.33 -19.24
CA THR A 67 -9.16 19.40 -18.60
C THR A 67 -10.57 19.58 -19.14
N ARG A 68 -11.48 18.71 -18.70
CA ARG A 68 -12.92 18.82 -18.96
C ARG A 68 -13.62 19.37 -17.72
N PRO A 69 -14.69 20.16 -17.87
CA PRO A 69 -15.52 20.60 -16.74
C PRO A 69 -16.00 19.44 -15.87
N ASN A 70 -16.36 18.30 -16.48
CA ASN A 70 -16.79 17.12 -15.74
C ASN A 70 -15.71 16.60 -14.78
N ASN A 71 -14.43 16.62 -15.18
CA ASN A 71 -13.35 16.16 -14.32
C ASN A 71 -13.21 17.07 -13.09
N LEU A 72 -13.35 18.38 -13.28
CA LEU A 72 -13.33 19.35 -12.18
C LEU A 72 -14.51 19.12 -11.23
N HIS A 73 -15.71 18.89 -11.77
CA HIS A 73 -16.90 18.57 -10.98
C HIS A 73 -16.74 17.26 -10.17
N GLU A 74 -16.05 16.27 -10.73
CA GLU A 74 -15.70 15.02 -10.03
C GLU A 74 -14.57 15.19 -8.99
N GLY A 75 -14.08 16.42 -8.77
CA GLY A 75 -13.03 16.73 -7.79
C GLY A 75 -11.60 16.52 -8.30
N HIS A 76 -11.41 16.24 -9.59
CA HIS A 76 -10.07 16.14 -10.18
C HIS A 76 -9.49 17.53 -10.41
N TRP A 77 -8.65 17.98 -9.49
CA TRP A 77 -7.96 19.26 -9.57
C TRP A 77 -6.58 19.19 -10.25
N CYS A 78 -5.79 20.26 -10.10
CA CYS A 78 -4.48 20.47 -10.68
C CYS A 78 -3.58 19.22 -10.58
N PRO A 79 -3.07 18.69 -11.70
CA PRO A 79 -2.26 17.47 -11.72
C PRO A 79 -0.91 17.66 -11.03
N GLN A 80 -0.37 18.88 -11.00
CA GLN A 80 0.86 19.18 -10.26
C GLN A 80 0.60 19.19 -8.76
N CYS A 81 -0.52 19.77 -8.29
CA CYS A 81 -0.93 19.66 -6.88
C CYS A 81 -1.14 18.20 -6.51
N ALA A 82 -1.89 17.45 -7.32
CA ALA A 82 -2.07 16.02 -7.09
C ALA A 82 -0.72 15.29 -7.00
N ASN A 83 0.21 15.56 -7.93
CA ASN A 83 1.54 14.96 -7.95
C ASN A 83 2.43 15.36 -6.76
N GLU A 84 2.33 16.59 -6.26
CA GLU A 84 3.03 17.04 -5.06
C GLU A 84 2.45 16.37 -3.80
N SER A 85 1.13 16.22 -3.73
CA SER A 85 0.43 15.41 -2.72
C SER A 85 0.72 13.90 -2.85
N PHE A 86 1.33 13.45 -3.96
CA PHE A 86 1.57 12.03 -4.26
C PHE A 86 2.86 11.48 -3.66
N ILE A 87 3.84 12.30 -3.23
CA ILE A 87 5.00 11.79 -2.48
C ILE A 87 4.49 11.36 -1.10
N LYS A 88 3.99 10.12 -1.02
CA LYS A 88 3.43 9.57 0.21
C LYS A 88 4.46 9.39 1.33
N TYR A 89 5.74 9.27 0.99
CA TYR A 89 6.81 8.95 1.94
C TYR A 89 8.09 9.64 1.56
N THR A 90 8.61 10.48 2.42
CA THR A 90 9.97 11.02 2.39
C THR A 90 11.02 9.93 2.58
N TYR A 91 12.27 10.25 2.24
CA TYR A 91 13.40 9.34 2.48
C TYR A 91 13.57 8.98 3.96
N ASP A 92 13.36 9.96 4.86
CA ASP A 92 13.54 9.77 6.29
C ASP A 92 12.40 8.92 6.90
N GLU A 93 11.18 9.06 6.39
CA GLU A 93 10.08 8.14 6.73
C GLU A 93 10.39 6.70 6.30
N CYS A 94 10.96 6.50 5.11
CA CYS A 94 11.39 5.17 4.66
C CYS A 94 12.46 4.57 5.59
N LYS A 95 13.43 5.38 6.04
CA LYS A 95 14.44 4.95 7.02
C LYS A 95 13.81 4.53 8.35
N ASN A 96 12.90 5.36 8.86
CA ASN A 96 12.25 5.11 10.15
C ASN A 96 11.36 3.87 10.08
N LEU A 97 10.65 3.67 8.97
CA LEU A 97 9.85 2.48 8.70
C LEU A 97 10.70 1.21 8.76
N ALA A 98 11.86 1.19 8.08
CA ALA A 98 12.78 0.05 8.11
C ALA A 98 13.27 -0.28 9.53
N LYS A 99 13.59 0.74 10.33
CA LYS A 99 14.01 0.57 11.73
C LYS A 99 12.88 -0.02 12.59
N GLN A 100 11.68 0.53 12.47
CA GLN A 100 10.51 0.12 13.26
C GLN A 100 10.11 -1.32 12.95
N ILE A 101 9.92 -1.65 11.67
CA ILE A 101 9.53 -3.01 11.27
C ILE A 101 10.64 -4.01 11.61
N GLY A 102 11.92 -3.67 11.38
CA GLY A 102 13.02 -4.56 11.78
C GLY A 102 13.01 -4.87 13.28
N LYS A 103 12.84 -3.85 14.13
CA LYS A 103 12.71 -4.02 15.59
C LYS A 103 11.49 -4.89 15.95
N HIS A 104 10.36 -4.66 15.30
CA HIS A 104 9.12 -5.41 15.54
C HIS A 104 9.24 -6.89 15.13
N VAL A 105 9.78 -7.17 13.94
CA VAL A 105 9.85 -8.52 13.35
C VAL A 105 11.04 -9.34 13.85
N SER A 106 12.14 -8.72 14.28
CA SER A 106 13.37 -9.44 14.63
C SER A 106 14.06 -8.95 15.90
N GLY A 107 13.51 -7.93 16.57
CA GLY A 107 14.20 -7.22 17.66
C GLY A 107 15.34 -6.31 17.19
N ILE A 108 15.78 -6.42 15.93
CA ILE A 108 16.95 -5.72 15.40
C ILE A 108 16.52 -4.72 14.32
N PRO A 109 16.88 -3.43 14.42
CA PRO A 109 16.50 -2.42 13.41
C PRO A 109 16.95 -2.81 12.00
N GLY A 110 16.06 -2.63 11.04
CA GLY A 110 16.40 -2.70 9.62
C GLY A 110 16.94 -1.39 9.07
N SER A 111 17.32 -1.42 7.80
CA SER A 111 17.81 -0.26 7.05
C SER A 111 17.33 -0.28 5.60
N ILE A 112 17.38 0.89 4.98
CA ILE A 112 17.33 1.03 3.53
C ILE A 112 18.77 1.14 3.02
N LEU A 113 19.08 0.44 1.93
CA LEU A 113 20.39 0.52 1.27
C LEU A 113 20.37 1.51 0.11
N THR A 114 19.19 1.83 -0.43
CA THR A 114 19.07 2.90 -1.42
C THR A 114 19.50 4.24 -0.81
N SER A 115 20.45 4.90 -1.48
CA SER A 115 20.93 6.23 -1.06
C SER A 115 19.87 7.32 -1.26
N LYS A 116 19.99 8.42 -0.51
CA LYS A 116 19.09 9.58 -0.62
C LYS A 116 19.07 10.14 -2.03
N ASP A 117 20.22 10.30 -2.67
CA ASP A 117 20.31 10.82 -4.04
C ASP A 117 19.64 9.91 -5.06
N THR A 118 19.81 8.59 -4.91
CA THR A 118 19.13 7.61 -5.78
C THR A 118 17.63 7.67 -5.58
N TYR A 119 17.17 7.76 -4.32
CA TYR A 119 15.75 7.92 -4.00
C TYR A 119 15.18 9.21 -4.63
N LEU A 120 15.87 10.34 -4.53
CA LEU A 120 15.44 11.61 -5.12
C LEU A 120 15.34 11.53 -6.65
N LYS A 121 16.27 10.83 -7.31
CA LYS A 121 16.20 10.54 -8.75
C LYS A 121 15.01 9.65 -9.11
N LEU A 122 14.64 8.71 -8.24
CA LEU A 122 13.51 7.79 -8.48
C LEU A 122 12.17 8.51 -8.37
N ILE A 123 11.95 9.36 -7.36
CA ILE A 123 10.70 10.12 -7.19
C ILE A 123 10.46 11.12 -8.34
N ASN A 124 11.53 11.65 -8.94
CA ASN A 124 11.42 12.59 -10.07
C ASN A 124 11.06 11.89 -11.38
N ASN A 125 11.43 10.61 -11.53
CA ASN A 125 11.30 9.86 -12.79
C ASN A 125 10.16 8.84 -12.80
N LYS A 126 9.63 8.46 -11.63
CA LYS A 126 8.65 7.39 -11.49
C LYS A 126 7.52 7.83 -10.57
N SER A 127 6.29 7.41 -10.91
CA SER A 127 5.17 7.51 -9.99
C SER A 127 5.50 6.83 -8.66
N PRO A 128 5.12 7.40 -7.51
CA PRO A 128 5.41 6.87 -6.17
C PRO A 128 5.06 5.39 -5.97
N SER A 129 3.97 4.92 -6.59
CA SER A 129 3.54 3.51 -6.54
C SER A 129 4.50 2.54 -7.26
N LYS A 130 5.38 3.04 -8.12
CA LYS A 130 6.37 2.27 -8.90
C LYS A 130 7.78 2.37 -8.33
N ILE A 131 7.98 3.10 -7.24
CA ILE A 131 9.30 3.24 -6.61
C ILE A 131 9.64 1.96 -5.86
N ILE A 132 10.76 1.36 -6.24
CA ILE A 132 11.32 0.16 -5.62
C ILE A 132 12.63 0.56 -4.97
N LEU A 133 12.72 0.33 -3.66
CA LEU A 133 13.91 0.57 -2.86
C LEU A 133 14.57 -0.76 -2.52
N GLU A 134 15.84 -0.70 -2.17
CA GLU A 134 16.60 -1.81 -1.62
C GLU A 134 16.61 -1.70 -0.09
N TRP A 135 16.23 -2.79 0.55
CA TRP A 135 16.00 -2.93 1.99
C TRP A 135 16.91 -4.01 2.56
N LYS A 136 17.21 -3.90 3.85
CA LYS A 136 18.01 -4.87 4.60
C LYS A 136 17.46 -5.00 6.01
N CYS A 137 17.23 -6.22 6.48
CA CYS A 137 16.88 -6.47 7.87
C CYS A 137 18.15 -6.46 8.74
N GLY A 138 17.97 -6.29 10.04
CA GLY A 138 19.09 -6.22 10.99
C GLY A 138 19.92 -7.50 11.12
N ILE A 139 19.41 -8.66 10.67
CA ILE A 139 20.13 -9.94 10.74
C ILE A 139 21.27 -9.95 9.71
N LYS A 140 22.52 -10.07 10.17
CA LYS A 140 23.71 -9.92 9.33
C LYS A 140 23.79 -10.91 8.16
N SER A 141 23.36 -12.15 8.35
CA SER A 141 23.41 -13.22 7.34
C SER A 141 22.39 -13.06 6.21
N HIS A 142 21.24 -12.43 6.48
CA HIS A 142 20.18 -12.29 5.48
C HIS A 142 20.61 -11.32 4.38
N LYS A 143 20.24 -11.59 3.14
CA LYS A 143 20.59 -10.74 2.00
C LYS A 143 19.67 -9.52 1.92
N PRO A 144 20.13 -8.40 1.32
CA PRO A 144 19.25 -7.31 0.94
C PRO A 144 18.20 -7.77 -0.08
N TRP A 145 17.06 -7.09 -0.11
CA TRP A 145 16.01 -7.36 -1.09
C TRP A 145 15.40 -6.07 -1.63
N ARG A 146 14.75 -6.18 -2.79
CA ARG A 146 14.09 -5.04 -3.46
C ARG A 146 12.58 -5.13 -3.26
N ALA A 147 11.97 -4.04 -2.78
CA ALA A 147 10.54 -3.96 -2.55
C ALA A 147 10.02 -2.53 -2.64
N ARG A 148 8.70 -2.39 -2.84
CA ARG A 148 8.00 -1.10 -2.77
C ARG A 148 7.78 -0.70 -1.31
N VAL A 149 7.75 0.60 -1.03
CA VAL A 149 7.43 1.12 0.33
C VAL A 149 6.05 0.63 0.81
N SER A 150 5.06 0.61 -0.08
CA SER A 150 3.72 0.10 0.25
C SER A 150 3.69 -1.37 0.64
N ALA A 151 4.55 -2.20 0.04
CA ALA A 151 4.65 -3.62 0.40
C ALA A 151 5.23 -3.80 1.80
N ILE A 152 6.25 -2.99 2.13
CA ILE A 152 6.85 -2.96 3.47
C ILE A 152 5.79 -2.58 4.53
N GLN A 153 4.98 -1.54 4.25
CA GLN A 153 3.89 -1.14 5.15
C GLN A 153 2.80 -2.21 5.33
N GLN A 154 2.57 -3.04 4.31
CA GLN A 154 1.62 -4.16 4.38
C GLN A 154 2.19 -5.38 5.13
N GLY A 155 3.40 -5.26 5.70
CA GLY A 155 4.04 -6.34 6.48
C GLY A 155 4.90 -7.29 5.66
N HIS A 156 5.06 -7.05 4.35
CA HIS A 156 5.95 -7.85 3.51
C HIS A 156 7.41 -7.40 3.72
N TRP A 157 8.01 -7.87 4.82
CA TRP A 157 9.37 -7.53 5.22
C TRP A 157 10.43 -8.43 4.54
N CYS A 158 11.42 -8.90 5.31
CA CYS A 158 12.54 -9.69 4.83
C CYS A 158 12.08 -11.12 4.47
N PRO A 159 12.32 -11.58 3.23
CA PRO A 159 11.93 -12.93 2.78
C PRO A 159 12.53 -14.05 3.63
N GLU A 160 13.71 -13.83 4.21
CA GLU A 160 14.38 -14.79 5.07
C GLU A 160 13.86 -14.72 6.52
N CYS A 161 13.50 -13.53 7.03
CA CYS A 161 12.86 -13.44 8.35
C CYS A 161 11.45 -14.05 8.34
N SER A 162 10.73 -13.93 7.22
CA SER A 162 9.40 -14.52 7.05
C SER A 162 9.43 -16.02 6.79
N LYS A 163 10.58 -16.60 6.46
CA LYS A 163 10.75 -18.04 6.31
C LYS A 163 10.99 -18.64 7.70
N GLY A 164 9.90 -18.92 8.42
CA GLY A 164 9.93 -19.86 9.53
C GLY A 164 10.93 -19.56 10.66
N LEU A 165 11.49 -18.36 10.82
CA LEU A 165 12.48 -18.08 11.88
C LEU A 165 11.92 -18.45 13.26
N TYR A 166 10.67 -18.08 13.52
CA TYR A 166 10.00 -18.41 14.75
C TYR A 166 9.56 -19.88 14.82
N GLU A 167 9.13 -20.46 13.70
CA GLU A 167 8.85 -21.89 13.60
C GLU A 167 10.12 -22.71 13.92
N GLU A 168 11.28 -22.31 13.42
CA GLU A 168 12.60 -22.90 13.67
C GLU A 168 13.04 -22.69 15.11
N ILE A 169 12.86 -21.50 15.69
CA ILE A 169 13.16 -21.25 17.10
C ILE A 169 12.27 -22.12 17.99
N CYS A 170 10.97 -22.16 17.74
CA CYS A 170 10.03 -23.02 18.47
C CYS A 170 10.41 -24.49 18.30
N ARG A 171 10.68 -24.94 17.08
CA ARG A 171 11.13 -26.31 16.79
C ARG A 171 12.39 -26.65 17.58
N TRP A 172 13.39 -25.77 17.56
CA TRP A 172 14.64 -25.98 18.29
C TRP A 172 14.39 -26.16 19.79
N TYR A 173 13.57 -25.31 20.42
CA TYR A 173 13.23 -25.48 21.84
C TYR A 173 12.52 -26.81 22.12
N PHE A 174 11.52 -27.17 21.30
CA PHE A 174 10.82 -28.45 21.43
C PHE A 174 11.80 -29.64 21.31
N GLU A 175 12.66 -29.63 20.30
CA GLU A 175 13.66 -30.67 20.09
C GLU A 175 14.67 -30.74 21.25
N LYS A 176 15.05 -29.60 21.84
CA LYS A 176 15.94 -29.59 23.02
C LYS A 176 15.27 -30.04 24.31
N ILE A 177 14.00 -29.72 24.52
CA ILE A 177 13.24 -30.10 25.71
C ILE A 177 12.90 -31.59 25.66
N PHE A 178 12.34 -32.06 24.54
CA PHE A 178 11.82 -33.42 24.40
C PHE A 178 12.82 -34.43 23.85
N LYS A 179 14.02 -33.98 23.42
CA LYS A 179 15.09 -34.83 22.85
C LYS A 179 14.59 -35.70 21.69
N SER A 180 13.70 -35.15 20.87
CA SER A 180 13.07 -35.82 19.73
C SER A 180 12.94 -34.83 18.58
N GLU A 181 12.93 -35.30 17.34
CA GLU A 181 12.74 -34.47 16.15
C GLU A 181 11.26 -34.09 15.99
N PHE A 182 11.00 -32.85 15.56
CA PHE A 182 9.63 -32.35 15.33
C PHE A 182 9.47 -31.87 13.89
N PRO A 183 9.34 -32.74 12.87
CA PRO A 183 9.18 -32.31 11.47
C PRO A 183 7.82 -31.67 11.19
N THR A 184 7.79 -30.78 10.19
CA THR A 184 6.54 -30.24 9.64
C THR A 184 5.71 -31.39 9.07
N THR A 185 4.47 -31.53 9.54
CA THR A 185 3.64 -32.71 9.25
C THR A 185 2.24 -32.31 8.82
N LEU A 186 1.80 -32.80 7.65
CA LEU A 186 0.42 -32.60 7.18
C LEU A 186 -0.58 -33.24 8.14
N ILE A 187 -1.63 -32.51 8.51
CA ILE A 187 -2.63 -32.98 9.49
C ILE A 187 -3.30 -34.28 9.02
N LYS A 188 -3.55 -34.41 7.71
CA LYS A 188 -4.14 -35.63 7.11
C LYS A 188 -3.30 -36.90 7.36
N ASN A 189 -2.00 -36.77 7.60
CA ASN A 189 -1.12 -37.90 7.89
C ASN A 189 -1.26 -38.39 9.33
N ILE A 190 -1.81 -37.56 10.22
CA ILE A 190 -2.01 -37.86 11.65
C ILE A 190 -3.48 -38.19 11.93
N LEU A 191 -4.40 -37.47 11.29
CA LEU A 191 -5.85 -37.57 11.45
C LEU A 191 -6.48 -38.01 10.11
N PRO A 192 -6.77 -39.31 9.92
CA PRO A 192 -7.26 -39.85 8.64
C PRO A 192 -8.58 -39.22 8.16
N ASN A 193 -9.40 -38.74 9.09
CA ASN A 193 -10.68 -38.10 8.80
C ASN A 193 -10.56 -36.62 8.38
N TYR A 194 -9.36 -36.03 8.48
CA TYR A 194 -9.12 -34.64 8.09
C TYR A 194 -8.88 -34.53 6.58
N LYS A 195 -9.76 -33.83 5.87
CA LYS A 195 -9.71 -33.66 4.40
C LYS A 195 -8.99 -32.40 3.91
N GLY A 196 -8.49 -31.57 4.82
CA GLY A 196 -7.80 -30.32 4.47
C GLY A 196 -6.34 -30.51 4.05
N LYS A 197 -5.69 -29.41 3.66
CA LYS A 197 -4.27 -29.36 3.25
C LYS A 197 -3.34 -28.73 4.29
N MET A 198 -3.82 -28.48 5.51
CA MET A 198 -3.02 -27.85 6.56
C MET A 198 -1.93 -28.80 7.12
N HIS A 199 -0.90 -28.20 7.70
CA HIS A 199 0.17 -28.88 8.42
C HIS A 199 0.33 -28.30 9.83
N PHE A 200 0.91 -29.08 10.73
CA PHE A 200 1.54 -28.54 11.94
C PHE A 200 2.97 -28.12 11.62
N ASP A 201 3.45 -27.07 12.27
CA ASP A 201 4.84 -26.62 12.11
C ASP A 201 5.81 -27.67 12.67
N GLY A 202 5.45 -28.34 13.76
CA GLY A 202 6.16 -29.53 14.23
C GLY A 202 5.23 -30.55 14.88
N PHE A 203 5.53 -31.84 14.68
CA PHE A 203 4.80 -32.96 15.29
C PHE A 203 5.77 -34.09 15.68
N ALA A 204 5.59 -34.66 16.87
CA ALA A 204 6.32 -35.84 17.32
C ALA A 204 5.42 -36.79 18.13
N ILE A 205 5.78 -38.07 18.12
CA ILE A 205 5.24 -39.09 19.03
C ILE A 205 6.31 -39.36 20.08
N LEU A 206 6.04 -38.95 21.32
CA LEU A 206 6.96 -39.04 22.44
C LEU A 206 6.59 -40.23 23.33
N ASN A 207 7.61 -40.88 23.90
CA ASN A 207 7.44 -41.90 24.94
C ASN A 207 7.91 -41.28 26.27
N LEU A 208 6.98 -40.97 27.16
CA LEU A 208 7.25 -40.36 28.46
C LEU A 208 6.61 -41.23 29.56
N ASP A 209 7.42 -41.73 30.50
CA ASP A 209 6.96 -42.51 31.66
C ASP A 209 5.95 -43.62 31.33
N ASN A 210 6.30 -44.50 30.38
CA ASN A 210 5.47 -45.58 29.85
C ASN A 210 4.16 -45.14 29.17
N SER A 211 4.03 -43.86 28.84
CA SER A 211 2.89 -43.30 28.11
C SER A 211 3.33 -42.75 26.75
N VAL A 212 2.52 -43.00 25.72
CA VAL A 212 2.72 -42.45 24.37
C VAL A 212 1.95 -41.14 24.24
N ILE A 213 2.64 -40.05 23.96
CA ILE A 213 2.06 -38.72 23.79
C ILE A 213 2.29 -38.25 22.36
N LYS A 214 1.22 -37.84 21.68
CA LYS A 214 1.30 -37.17 20.37
C LYS A 214 1.29 -35.66 20.60
N LEU A 215 2.38 -34.99 20.27
CA LEU A 215 2.53 -33.55 20.50
C LEU A 215 2.71 -32.81 19.17
N ALA A 216 1.93 -31.76 18.97
CA ALA A 216 2.03 -30.86 17.83
C ALA A 216 2.17 -29.41 18.31
N PHE A 217 2.86 -28.56 17.55
CA PHE A 217 2.85 -27.11 17.74
C PHE A 217 2.68 -26.37 16.41
N GLU A 218 2.16 -25.14 16.52
CA GLU A 218 2.03 -24.18 15.44
C GLU A 218 2.41 -22.80 15.97
N TYR A 219 3.33 -22.11 15.30
CA TYR A 219 3.72 -20.76 15.63
C TYR A 219 2.74 -19.79 14.99
N ASN A 220 1.93 -19.15 15.82
CA ASN A 220 1.06 -18.08 15.37
C ASN A 220 1.88 -16.80 15.13
N GLY A 221 1.90 -16.30 13.90
CA GLY A 221 2.53 -15.02 13.58
C GLY A 221 1.83 -13.82 14.22
N ILE A 222 2.45 -12.64 14.13
CA ILE A 222 1.94 -11.36 14.70
C ILE A 222 0.50 -11.03 14.28
N GLN A 223 0.07 -11.55 13.13
CA GLN A 223 -1.28 -11.45 12.56
C GLN A 223 -2.37 -12.09 13.44
N HIS A 224 -2.01 -12.89 14.44
CA HIS A 224 -2.95 -13.42 15.44
C HIS A 224 -3.08 -12.53 16.70
N TYR A 225 -2.19 -11.55 16.86
CA TYR A 225 -2.08 -10.73 18.07
C TYR A 225 -2.38 -9.25 17.80
N GLU A 226 -2.11 -8.76 16.59
CA GLU A 226 -2.39 -7.37 16.20
C GLU A 226 -3.58 -7.30 15.23
N PHE A 227 -4.61 -6.56 15.66
CA PHE A 227 -5.80 -6.25 14.88
C PHE A 227 -5.94 -4.73 14.72
N PRO A 228 -6.51 -4.26 13.59
CA PRO A 228 -6.97 -5.03 12.44
C PRO A 228 -5.79 -5.44 11.54
N ASN A 229 -5.90 -6.59 10.87
CA ASN A 229 -4.92 -7.03 9.88
C ASN A 229 -5.59 -7.49 8.57
N TYR A 230 -4.78 -7.82 7.57
CA TYR A 230 -5.28 -8.15 6.22
C TYR A 230 -6.26 -9.34 6.21
N LEU A 231 -6.08 -10.30 7.11
CA LEU A 231 -6.94 -11.49 7.23
C LEU A 231 -8.18 -11.21 8.11
N HIS A 232 -8.04 -10.33 9.10
CA HIS A 232 -9.10 -10.00 10.06
C HIS A 232 -9.32 -8.48 10.14
N LYS A 233 -10.33 -8.02 9.40
CA LYS A 233 -10.75 -6.60 9.36
C LYS A 233 -11.45 -6.11 10.63
N ASN A 234 -11.84 -7.00 11.54
CA ASN A 234 -12.52 -6.64 12.79
C ASN A 234 -11.52 -6.53 13.94
N THR A 235 -11.70 -5.50 14.77
CA THR A 235 -10.85 -5.15 15.92
C THR A 235 -11.14 -5.93 17.20
N LYS A 236 -12.04 -6.91 17.17
CA LYS A 236 -12.42 -7.72 18.33
C LYS A 236 -12.48 -9.19 17.95
N LYS A 237 -11.82 -10.02 18.75
CA LYS A 237 -12.08 -11.47 18.83
C LYS A 237 -13.54 -11.70 19.20
#